data_AF-A0A3E1E4U2-F1
#
_entry.id   AF-A0A3E1E4U2-F1
#
_cell.length_a   1.000
_cell.length_b   1.000
_cell.length_c   1.000
_cell.angle_alpha   90.00
_cell.angle_beta   90.00
_cell.angle_gamma   90.00
#
_symmetry.space_group_name_H-M   'P 1'
#
loop_
_entity.id
_entity.type
_entity.pdbx_description
1 polymer ?
#
loop_
_entity_poly.entity_id
_entity_poly.type
_entity_poly.pdbx_seq_one_letter_code
_entity_poly.pdbx_strand_id
1 'polypeptide(L)'
;MSESEDKRPLGKSIVMAAAGLLSLLYLVNPTMGLIELIPDNVPGFGNFDEAAAAALLVGALAYFGLDITKIFTGSKKTTEKPVKGNVVES
;
A
#
# COMPACT_ATOMS: atom_id res chain seq x y z
N MET A 1 25.14 19.44 -14.98
CA MET A 1 24.58 18.25 -14.31
C MET A 1 23.11 18.22 -14.67
N SER A 2 22.77 17.66 -15.84
CA SER A 2 21.36 17.59 -16.28
C SER A 2 20.76 16.36 -15.65
N GLU A 3 20.03 16.59 -14.57
CA GLU A 3 19.20 15.58 -13.91
C GLU A 3 18.29 14.98 -14.99
N SER A 4 18.45 13.69 -15.21
CA SER A 4 17.62 12.88 -16.07
C SER A 4 16.20 12.93 -15.53
N GLU A 5 15.35 13.75 -16.16
CA GLU A 5 13.89 13.73 -16.05
C GLU A 5 13.43 12.28 -16.14
N ASP A 6 13.09 11.72 -14.98
CA ASP A 6 12.56 10.39 -14.79
C ASP A 6 11.32 10.25 -15.68
N LYS A 7 11.46 9.58 -16.83
CA LYS A 7 10.38 9.36 -17.80
C LYS A 7 9.36 8.37 -17.24
N ARG A 8 8.67 8.73 -16.15
CA ARG A 8 7.42 8.08 -15.78
C ARG A 8 6.46 8.35 -16.93
N PRO A 9 5.89 7.33 -17.60
CA PRO A 9 4.93 7.58 -18.65
C PRO A 9 3.75 8.33 -18.02
N LEU A 10 3.54 9.58 -18.46
CA LEU A 10 2.56 10.51 -17.91
C LEU A 10 1.18 9.86 -17.75
N GLY A 11 0.82 8.97 -18.67
CA GLY A 11 -0.40 8.17 -18.61
C GLY A 11 -0.50 7.25 -17.39
N LYS A 12 0.57 6.56 -16.97
CA LYS A 12 0.53 5.71 -15.77
C LYS A 12 0.35 6.55 -14.51
N SER A 13 0.99 7.71 -14.45
CA SER A 13 0.84 8.62 -13.31
C SER A 13 -0.58 9.18 -13.19
N ILE A 14 -1.21 9.55 -14.32
CA ILE A 14 -2.61 9.98 -14.35
C ILE A 14 -3.54 8.85 -13.90
N VAL A 15 -3.32 7.63 -14.39
CA VAL A 15 -4.12 6.45 -14.01
C VAL A 15 -3.99 6.17 -12.51
N MET A 16 -2.79 6.20 -11.95
CA MET A 16 -2.59 5.97 -10.52
C MET A 16 -3.15 7.09 -9.65
N ALA A 17 -3.08 8.36 -10.10
CA ALA A 17 -3.72 9.48 -9.43
C ALA A 17 -5.24 9.33 -9.40
N ALA A 18 -5.84 8.99 -10.55
CA ALA A 18 -7.28 8.78 -10.65
C ALA A 18 -7.74 7.58 -9.80
N ALA A 19 -7.01 6.47 -9.86
CA ALA A 19 -7.32 5.27 -9.08
C ALA A 19 -7.20 5.51 -7.57
N GLY A 20 -6.17 6.23 -7.13
CA GLY A 20 -6.02 6.66 -5.73
C GLY A 20 -7.14 7.59 -5.27
N LEU A 21 -7.52 8.59 -6.08
CA LEU A 21 -8.61 9.51 -5.74
C LEU A 21 -9.96 8.79 -5.67
N LEU A 22 -10.26 7.89 -6.61
CA LEU A 22 -11.48 7.09 -6.61
C LEU A 22 -11.53 6.17 -5.39
N SER A 23 -10.41 5.53 -5.04
CA SER A 23 -10.32 4.68 -3.85
C SER A 23 -10.51 5.47 -2.56
N LEU A 24 -9.96 6.69 -2.48
CA LEU A 24 -10.17 7.58 -1.35
C LEU A 24 -11.64 7.99 -1.23
N LEU A 25 -12.28 8.40 -2.33
CA LEU A 25 -13.70 8.76 -2.35
C LEU A 25 -14.59 7.58 -1.94
N TYR A 26 -14.27 6.38 -2.43
CA TYR A 26 -14.97 5.14 -2.08
C TYR A 26 -14.79 4.77 -0.61
N LEU A 27 -13.57 4.83 -0.06
CA LEU A 27 -13.27 4.54 1.35
C LEU A 27 -13.83 5.57 2.34
N VAL A 28 -13.80 6.86 1.98
CA VAL A 28 -14.37 7.93 2.80
C VAL A 28 -15.89 7.77 2.89
N ASN A 29 -16.47 7.10 1.91
CA ASN A 29 -17.85 6.65 1.86
C ASN A 29 -18.87 7.61 2.51
N PRO A 30 -19.00 8.84 1.99
CA PRO A 30 -19.90 9.82 2.57
C PRO A 30 -21.38 9.42 2.46
N THR A 31 -21.72 8.40 1.67
CA THR A 31 -23.09 8.00 1.32
C THR A 31 -23.57 6.70 2.00
N MET A 32 -22.71 5.71 2.25
CA MET A 32 -23.10 4.41 2.85
C MET A 32 -23.45 4.51 4.35
N GLY A 33 -23.02 5.57 5.03
CA GLY A 33 -23.47 5.86 6.41
C GLY A 33 -24.77 6.68 6.50
N LEU A 34 -25.16 7.37 5.42
CA LEU A 34 -26.33 8.26 5.39
C LEU A 34 -27.55 7.67 4.67
N ILE A 35 -27.39 6.63 3.84
CA ILE A 35 -28.46 6.13 2.95
C ILE A 35 -28.83 4.66 3.18
N GLU A 36 -28.10 3.86 3.97
CA GLU A 36 -28.36 2.42 4.07
C GLU A 36 -28.99 1.95 5.40
N LEU A 37 -30.32 1.88 5.36
CA LEU A 37 -31.22 1.11 6.23
C LEU A 37 -31.39 -0.33 5.69
N ILE A 38 -30.31 -1.00 5.31
CA ILE A 38 -30.33 -2.42 4.91
C ILE A 38 -29.22 -3.13 5.69
N PRO A 39 -29.51 -4.22 6.43
CA PRO A 39 -28.54 -4.87 7.30
C PRO A 39 -27.69 -5.85 6.49
N ASP A 40 -26.68 -5.35 5.76
CA ASP A 40 -25.75 -6.18 4.97
C ASP A 40 -24.41 -6.47 5.71
N ASN A 41 -24.28 -6.07 6.98
CA ASN A 41 -23.12 -6.37 7.81
C ASN A 41 -23.15 -7.84 8.30
N VAL A 42 -22.99 -8.80 7.39
CA VAL A 42 -22.72 -10.19 7.77
C VAL A 42 -21.33 -10.24 8.42
N PRO A 43 -21.22 -10.62 9.71
CA PRO A 43 -19.96 -10.62 10.41
C PRO A 43 -19.04 -11.70 9.83
N GLY A 44 -17.94 -11.28 9.20
CA GLY A 44 -16.91 -12.16 8.63
C GLY A 44 -16.55 -11.88 7.17
N PHE A 45 -17.44 -11.27 6.38
CA PHE A 45 -17.23 -10.93 4.96
C PHE A 45 -17.88 -9.59 4.56
N GLY A 46 -17.79 -8.58 5.43
CA GLY A 46 -18.15 -7.21 5.06
C GLY A 46 -17.13 -6.64 4.06
N ASN A 47 -17.62 -6.24 2.89
CA ASN A 47 -16.97 -5.45 1.84
C ASN A 47 -15.48 -5.76 1.55
N PHE A 48 -15.23 -6.89 0.89
CA PHE A 48 -13.92 -7.18 0.29
C PHE A 48 -13.44 -6.10 -0.70
N ASP A 49 -14.38 -5.38 -1.31
CA ASP A 49 -14.16 -4.20 -2.13
C ASP A 49 -13.61 -3.00 -1.35
N GLU A 50 -13.97 -2.80 -0.07
CA GLU A 50 -13.29 -1.82 0.80
C GLU A 50 -11.83 -2.18 1.05
N ALA A 51 -11.55 -3.45 1.31
CA ALA A 51 -10.16 -3.93 1.47
C ALA A 51 -9.37 -3.75 0.16
N ALA A 52 -9.99 -4.01 -0.98
CA ALA A 52 -9.40 -3.77 -2.29
C ALA A 52 -9.15 -2.28 -2.55
N ALA A 53 -10.10 -1.41 -2.20
CA ALA A 53 -9.94 0.04 -2.30
C ALA A 53 -8.81 0.56 -1.39
N ALA A 54 -8.68 0.03 -0.17
CA ALA A 54 -7.59 0.35 0.75
C ALA A 54 -6.24 -0.06 0.17
N ALA A 55 -6.13 -1.29 -0.35
CA ALA A 55 -4.91 -1.78 -0.99
C ALA A 55 -4.54 -0.94 -2.23
N LEU A 56 -5.54 -0.55 -3.03
CA LEU A 56 -5.34 0.26 -4.22
C LEU A 56 -4.90 1.69 -3.86
N LEU A 57 -5.50 2.30 -2.84
CA LEU A 57 -5.11 3.61 -2.32
C LEU A 57 -3.66 3.60 -1.81
N VAL A 58 -3.30 2.62 -0.99
CA VAL A 58 -1.93 2.44 -0.48
C VAL A 58 -0.94 2.27 -1.63
N GLY A 59 -1.28 1.45 -2.63
CA GLY A 59 -0.45 1.24 -3.82
C GLY A 59 -0.28 2.52 -4.66
N ALA A 60 -1.36 3.30 -4.83
CA ALA A 60 -1.31 4.58 -5.52
C ALA A 60 -0.42 5.59 -4.77
N LEU A 61 -0.51 5.67 -3.44
CA LEU A 61 0.35 6.52 -2.63
C LEU A 61 1.83 6.11 -2.72
N ALA A 62 2.11 4.80 -2.66
CA ALA A 62 3.45 4.27 -2.84
C ALA A 62 4.02 4.58 -4.23
N TYR A 63 3.18 4.57 -5.28
CA TYR A 63 3.57 4.98 -6.64
C TYR A 63 4.06 6.44 -6.71
N PHE A 64 3.51 7.34 -5.89
CA PHE A 64 3.97 8.73 -5.78
C PHE A 64 5.15 8.92 -4.81
N GLY A 65 5.65 7.85 -4.20
CA GLY A 65 6.74 7.89 -3.23
C GLY A 65 6.29 8.04 -1.77
N LEU A 66 4.98 8.09 -1.51
CA LEU A 66 4.41 8.08 -0.17
C LEU A 66 4.15 6.63 0.25
N ASP A 67 5.22 5.91 0.55
CA ASP A 67 5.13 4.50 0.94
C ASP A 67 4.88 4.37 2.46
N ILE A 68 3.62 4.58 2.84
CA ILE A 68 3.16 4.48 4.24
C ILE A 68 3.36 3.06 4.81
N THR A 69 3.48 2.04 3.96
CA THR A 69 3.73 0.65 4.39
C THR A 69 5.07 0.48 5.08
N LYS A 70 6.07 1.33 4.77
CA LYS A 70 7.39 1.31 5.42
C LYS A 70 7.34 1.72 6.89
N ILE A 71 6.35 2.50 7.28
CA ILE A 71 6.15 2.88 8.70
C ILE A 71 5.60 1.69 9.48
N PHE A 72 4.73 0.88 8.86
CA PHE A 72 4.15 -0.32 9.46
C PHE A 72 5.09 -1.54 9.40
N THR A 73 5.93 -1.64 8.36
CA THR A 73 7.03 -2.60 8.24
C THR A 73 8.21 -2.07 9.04
N GLY A 74 8.16 -2.21 10.36
CA GLY A 74 9.32 -1.92 11.22
C GLY A 74 10.55 -2.67 10.71
N SER A 75 11.65 -1.93 10.52
CA SER A 75 12.94 -2.42 10.03
C SER A 75 13.31 -3.78 10.65
N LYS A 76 13.18 -4.86 9.87
CA LYS A 76 13.77 -6.14 10.24
C LYS A 76 15.27 -5.98 10.09
N LYS A 77 15.96 -5.63 11.19
CA LYS A 77 17.43 -5.63 11.21
C LYS A 77 17.89 -7.04 10.85
N THR A 78 18.62 -7.14 9.76
CA THR A 78 19.34 -8.33 9.32
C THR A 78 20.05 -8.94 10.53
N THR A 79 19.63 -10.14 10.92
CA THR A 79 20.39 -11.00 11.81
C THR A 79 21.75 -11.25 11.18
N GLU A 80 22.81 -10.69 11.77
CA GLU A 80 24.18 -11.14 11.52
C GLU A 80 24.24 -12.65 11.74
N LYS A 81 24.64 -13.40 10.71
CA LYS A 81 24.97 -14.82 10.85
C LYS A 81 26.27 -14.95 11.63
N PRO A 82 26.38 -15.89 12.59
CA PRO A 82 27.63 -16.11 13.30
C PRO A 82 28.68 -16.66 12.34
N VAL A 83 29.84 -16.00 12.28
CA VAL A 83 31.04 -16.52 11.61
C VAL A 83 31.46 -17.80 12.33
N LYS A 84 31.26 -18.94 11.68
CA LYS A 84 31.71 -20.25 12.15
C LYS A 84 33.23 -20.32 11.97
N GLY A 85 33.97 -19.98 13.03
CA GLY A 85 35.43 -20.06 13.09
C GLY A 85 35.90 -21.51 13.14
N ASN A 86 36.58 -21.90 12.06
CA ASN A 86 37.60 -22.93 11.85
C ASN A 86 37.73 -24.11 12.83
N VAL A 87 37.59 -25.28 12.21
CA VAL A 87 38.32 -26.51 12.50
C VAL A 87 39.79 -26.19 12.80
N VAL A 88 40.26 -26.55 14.00
CA VAL A 88 41.69 -26.71 14.28
C VAL A 88 41.90 -28.19 14.48
N GLU A 89 42.34 -28.84 13.41
CA GLU A 89 43.04 -30.12 13.48
C GLU A 89 44.39 -29.86 14.15
N SER A 90 44.69 -30.57 15.25
CA SER A 90 46.01 -31.06 15.68
C SER A 90 45.85 -31.82 17.00
#